data_AF-A0A3B4F9M8-F1
#
_entry.id   AF-A0A3B4F9M8-F1
#
_cell.length_a   1.000
_cell.length_b   1.000
_cell.length_c   1.000
_cell.angle_alpha   90.00
_cell.angle_beta   90.00
_cell.angle_gamma   90.00
#
_symmetry.space_group_name_H-M   'P 1'
#
loop_
_entity.id
_entity.type
_entity.pdbx_description
1 polymer ?
#
loop_
_entity_poly.entity_id
_entity_poly.type
_entity_poly.pdbx_seq_one_letter_code
_entity_poly.pdbx_strand_id
1 'polypeptide(L)'
;MPGERVEERTLEVSKVPVGVDEELLSLYFENKRRSGGGPLVSVVKDGDRAIVVFEDAAVAARVLSKGHHVLHNAELSVRKPASKDPRKLLLRGINPNTNTEMIELYVENTMGLEDYNLYPSPGRDLIVIQFHEPLATGRLNAYL
;
A
#
# COMPACT_ATOMS: atom_id res chain seq x y z
N MET A 1 -0.53 -19.63 -13.46
CA MET A 1 0.63 -19.23 -14.29
C MET A 1 1.71 -18.68 -13.36
N PRO A 2 2.96 -19.17 -13.39
CA PRO A 2 4.02 -18.68 -12.52
C PRO A 2 4.67 -17.46 -13.17
N GLY A 3 4.34 -16.24 -12.72
CA GLY A 3 5.00 -15.03 -13.22
C GLY A 3 4.33 -13.70 -12.89
N GLU A 4 3.05 -13.68 -12.50
CA GLU A 4 2.38 -12.43 -12.17
C GLU A 4 2.76 -11.95 -10.76
N ARG A 5 3.24 -10.70 -10.69
CA ARG A 5 3.56 -10.06 -9.42
C ARG A 5 2.27 -9.80 -8.66
N VAL A 6 2.25 -10.11 -7.36
CA VAL A 6 1.09 -9.87 -6.49
C VAL A 6 0.60 -8.42 -6.58
N GLU A 7 1.51 -7.48 -6.77
CA GLU A 7 1.26 -6.05 -6.96
C GLU A 7 0.34 -5.75 -8.16
N GLU A 8 0.47 -6.50 -9.26
CA GLU A 8 -0.29 -6.27 -10.50
C GLU A 8 -1.73 -6.79 -10.42
N ARG A 9 -1.96 -7.78 -9.55
CA ARG A 9 -3.28 -8.35 -9.26
C ARG A 9 -3.94 -7.75 -8.01
N THR A 10 -3.32 -6.75 -7.38
CA THR A 10 -3.83 -6.11 -6.16
C THR A 10 -4.38 -4.72 -6.44
N LEU A 11 -5.52 -4.38 -5.84
CA LEU A 11 -6.11 -3.04 -5.84
C LEU A 11 -6.35 -2.56 -4.42
N GLU A 12 -6.18 -1.25 -4.22
CA GLU A 12 -6.63 -0.57 -3.01
C GLU A 12 -7.97 0.11 -3.29
N VAL A 13 -8.93 -0.16 -2.42
CA VAL A 13 -10.26 0.44 -2.42
C VAL A 13 -10.36 1.38 -1.23
N SER A 14 -10.89 2.58 -1.44
CA SER A 14 -11.08 3.59 -0.39
C SER A 14 -12.47 4.19 -0.47
N LYS A 15 -12.87 4.93 0.58
CA LYS A 15 -14.25 5.42 0.79
C LYS A 15 -15.25 4.28 0.97
N VAL A 16 -14.80 3.16 1.55
CA VAL A 16 -15.68 2.04 1.89
C VAL A 16 -16.60 2.45 3.04
N PRO A 17 -17.93 2.41 2.89
CA PRO A 17 -18.85 2.74 3.98
C PRO A 17 -18.72 1.78 5.16
N VAL A 18 -19.02 2.27 6.36
CA VAL A 18 -18.94 1.48 7.61
C VAL A 18 -19.78 0.20 7.51
N GLY A 19 -20.96 0.26 6.90
CA GLY A 19 -21.87 -0.89 6.75
C GLY A 19 -21.53 -1.87 5.61
N VAL A 20 -20.42 -1.68 4.91
CA VAL A 20 -19.95 -2.61 3.86
C VAL A 20 -18.81 -3.46 4.44
N ASP A 21 -19.00 -4.77 4.53
CA ASP A 21 -17.99 -5.72 4.99
C ASP A 21 -17.18 -6.34 3.83
N GLU A 22 -16.25 -7.23 4.17
CA GLU A 22 -15.39 -7.93 3.20
C GLU A 22 -16.19 -8.84 2.25
N GLU A 23 -17.29 -9.41 2.71
CA GLU A 23 -18.13 -10.30 1.90
C GLU A 23 -18.91 -9.52 0.85
N LEU A 24 -19.48 -8.36 1.20
CA LEU A 24 -20.11 -7.45 0.26
C LEU A 24 -19.11 -6.89 -0.78
N LEU A 25 -17.88 -6.58 -0.36
CA LEU A 25 -16.80 -6.20 -1.26
C LEU A 25 -16.45 -7.35 -2.21
N SER A 26 -16.30 -8.56 -1.68
CA SER A 26 -15.98 -9.76 -2.47
C SER A 26 -17.04 -10.00 -3.55
N LEU A 27 -18.32 -10.03 -3.17
CA LEU A 27 -19.44 -10.20 -4.10
C LEU A 27 -19.47 -9.11 -5.19
N TYR A 28 -19.13 -7.87 -4.83
CA TYR A 28 -19.07 -6.77 -5.80
C TYR A 28 -17.91 -6.93 -6.78
N PHE A 29 -16.70 -7.24 -6.29
CA PHE A 29 -15.49 -7.36 -7.10
C PHE A 29 -15.40 -8.68 -7.87
N GLU A 30 -16.10 -9.74 -7.47
CA GLU A 30 -16.23 -10.95 -8.30
C GLU A 30 -17.19 -10.75 -9.47
N ASN A 31 -18.13 -9.81 -9.34
CA ASN A 31 -19.16 -9.61 -10.35
C ASN A 31 -18.63 -8.84 -11.58
N LYS A 32 -18.30 -9.58 -12.64
CA LYS A 32 -17.81 -9.06 -13.92
C LYS A 32 -18.68 -7.94 -14.52
N ARG A 33 -20.02 -8.00 -14.38
CA ARG A 33 -20.91 -6.96 -14.91
C ARG A 33 -20.87 -5.68 -14.08
N ARG A 34 -20.84 -5.80 -12.75
CA ARG A 34 -20.91 -4.66 -11.83
C ARG A 34 -19.57 -3.95 -11.68
N SER A 35 -18.48 -4.68 -11.51
CA SER A 35 -17.15 -4.12 -11.23
C SER A 35 -16.17 -4.30 -12.39
N GLY A 36 -16.50 -5.14 -13.38
CA GLY A 36 -15.48 -5.62 -14.32
C GLY A 36 -14.57 -6.67 -13.70
N GLY A 37 -14.79 -7.14 -12.47
CA GLY A 37 -13.87 -8.04 -11.82
C GLY A 37 -14.09 -9.53 -12.15
N GLY A 38 -13.80 -10.39 -11.19
CA GLY A 38 -13.65 -11.84 -11.36
C GLY A 38 -13.06 -12.49 -10.10
N PRO A 39 -12.60 -13.74 -10.19
CA PRO A 39 -12.14 -14.52 -9.02
C PRO A 39 -11.13 -13.79 -8.15
N LEU A 40 -11.35 -13.87 -6.84
CA LEU A 40 -10.54 -13.22 -5.81
C LEU A 40 -9.72 -14.24 -5.04
N VAL A 41 -8.50 -13.85 -4.66
CA VAL A 41 -7.66 -14.57 -3.70
C VAL A 41 -7.96 -14.12 -2.28
N SER A 42 -8.15 -12.81 -2.06
CA SER A 42 -8.46 -12.26 -0.74
C SER A 42 -9.05 -10.86 -0.82
N VAL A 43 -9.88 -10.52 0.16
CA VAL A 43 -10.28 -9.14 0.47
C VAL A 43 -9.98 -8.91 1.95
N VAL A 44 -9.25 -7.85 2.26
CA VAL A 44 -8.95 -7.44 3.65
C VAL A 44 -9.36 -6.00 3.82
N LYS A 45 -10.29 -5.73 4.73
CA LYS A 45 -10.81 -4.39 5.03
C LYS A 45 -10.20 -3.85 6.33
N ASP A 46 -9.77 -2.59 6.29
CA ASP A 46 -9.32 -1.82 7.45
C ASP A 46 -9.96 -0.42 7.42
N GLY A 47 -10.91 -0.17 8.32
CA GLY A 47 -11.64 1.10 8.38
C GLY A 47 -12.42 1.42 7.10
N ASP A 48 -12.06 2.52 6.43
CA ASP A 48 -12.66 2.98 5.17
C ASP A 48 -11.90 2.48 3.93
N ARG A 49 -10.92 1.59 4.11
CA ARG A 49 -10.07 1.03 3.06
C ARG A 49 -10.18 -0.48 2.99
N ALA A 50 -9.87 -1.03 1.82
CA ALA A 50 -9.71 -2.45 1.63
C ALA A 50 -8.63 -2.76 0.59
N ILE A 51 -7.94 -3.88 0.78
CA ILE A 51 -7.03 -4.47 -0.19
C ILE A 51 -7.75 -5.65 -0.84
N VAL A 52 -7.89 -5.60 -2.17
CA VAL A 52 -8.54 -6.63 -2.97
C VAL A 52 -7.48 -7.27 -3.86
N VAL A 53 -7.32 -8.58 -3.76
CA VAL A 53 -6.35 -9.34 -4.53
C VAL A 53 -7.07 -10.30 -5.46
N PHE A 54 -6.90 -10.14 -6.76
CA PHE A 54 -7.46 -11.00 -7.79
C PHE A 54 -6.56 -12.21 -8.07
N GLU A 55 -7.11 -13.24 -8.70
CA GLU A 55 -6.33 -14.35 -9.24
C GLU A 55 -5.49 -13.96 -10.47
N ASP A 56 -5.97 -12.98 -11.25
CA ASP A 56 -5.41 -12.59 -12.57
C ASP A 56 -5.23 -11.07 -12.66
N ALA A 57 -4.03 -10.62 -13.03
CA ALA A 57 -3.68 -9.21 -13.19
C ALA A 57 -4.54 -8.48 -14.25
N ALA A 58 -4.97 -9.16 -15.32
CA ALA A 58 -5.86 -8.59 -16.33
C ALA A 58 -7.25 -8.28 -15.76
N VAL A 59 -7.69 -9.00 -14.73
CA VAL A 59 -8.93 -8.69 -14.00
C VAL A 59 -8.77 -7.41 -13.21
N ALA A 60 -7.68 -7.27 -12.45
CA ALA A 60 -7.39 -6.05 -11.70
C ALA A 60 -7.28 -4.81 -12.61
N ALA A 61 -6.61 -4.94 -13.77
CA ALA A 61 -6.51 -3.87 -14.76
C ALA A 61 -7.88 -3.47 -15.32
N ARG A 62 -8.76 -4.43 -15.58
CA ARG A 62 -10.12 -4.18 -16.10
C ARG A 62 -10.99 -3.48 -15.07
N VAL A 63 -10.94 -3.90 -13.81
CA VAL A 63 -11.63 -3.22 -12.70
C VAL A 63 -11.14 -1.77 -12.63
N LEU A 64 -9.83 -1.55 -12.62
CA LEU A 64 -9.25 -0.21 -12.58
C LEU A 64 -9.68 0.67 -13.76
N SER A 65 -9.78 0.12 -14.98
CA SER A 65 -10.19 0.86 -16.16
C SER A 65 -11.67 1.27 -16.19
N LYS A 66 -12.52 0.65 -15.35
CA LYS A 66 -13.95 0.98 -15.28
C LYS A 66 -14.18 2.41 -14.75
N GLY A 67 -13.27 2.92 -13.92
CA GLY A 67 -13.35 4.25 -13.32
C GLY A 67 -14.34 4.31 -12.16
N HIS A 68 -15.64 4.21 -12.45
CA HIS A 68 -16.70 4.37 -11.45
C HIS A 68 -17.13 3.06 -10.81
N HIS A 69 -17.07 3.00 -9.49
CA HIS A 69 -17.53 1.87 -8.69
C HIS A 69 -18.56 2.33 -7.66
N VAL A 70 -19.74 1.73 -7.68
CA VAL A 70 -20.83 2.06 -6.75
C VAL A 70 -21.32 0.80 -6.04
N LEU A 71 -21.27 0.85 -4.71
CA LEU A 71 -21.70 -0.21 -3.81
C LEU A 71 -22.42 0.42 -2.61
N HIS A 72 -23.61 -0.09 -2.28
CA HIS A 72 -24.46 0.46 -1.20
C HIS A 72 -24.67 1.98 -1.30
N ASN A 73 -24.99 2.47 -2.51
CA ASN A 73 -25.20 3.89 -2.83
C ASN A 73 -24.00 4.81 -2.52
N ALA A 74 -22.82 4.23 -2.26
CA ALA A 74 -21.57 4.96 -2.10
C ALA A 74 -20.65 4.73 -3.29
N GLU A 75 -19.97 5.80 -3.70
CA GLU A 75 -18.93 5.72 -4.72
C GLU A 75 -17.60 5.31 -4.07
N LEU A 76 -17.09 4.15 -4.48
CA LEU A 76 -15.80 3.63 -4.07
C LEU A 76 -14.70 4.20 -4.96
N SER A 77 -13.55 4.52 -4.38
CA SER A 77 -12.35 4.89 -5.15
C SER A 77 -11.41 3.70 -5.22
N VAL A 78 -11.14 3.24 -6.44
CA VAL A 78 -10.27 2.10 -6.72
C VAL A 78 -8.98 2.60 -7.37
N ARG A 79 -7.84 2.15 -6.86
CA ARG A 79 -6.52 2.51 -7.39
C ARG A 79 -5.54 1.34 -7.28
N LYS A 80 -4.41 1.45 -7.97
CA LYS A 80 -3.26 0.60 -7.65
C LYS A 80 -2.80 0.90 -6.22
N PRO A 81 -2.43 -0.12 -5.43
CA PRO A 81 -1.78 0.12 -4.15
C PRO A 81 -0.60 1.04 -4.36
N ALA A 82 -0.36 1.96 -3.43
CA ALA A 82 0.88 2.72 -3.45
C ALA A 82 2.04 1.72 -3.51
N SER A 83 2.85 1.76 -4.57
CA SER A 83 4.04 0.93 -4.66
C SER A 83 4.91 1.30 -3.47
N LYS A 84 4.97 0.44 -2.46
CA LYS A 84 5.98 0.55 -1.42
C LYS A 84 7.29 0.26 -2.14
N ASP A 85 8.05 1.29 -2.48
CA ASP A 85 9.41 1.11 -2.97
C ASP A 85 10.16 0.44 -1.81
N PRO A 86 10.55 -0.85 -1.94
CA PRO A 86 11.15 -1.58 -0.83
C PRO A 86 12.52 -1.01 -0.45
N ARG A 87 13.06 -0.10 -1.26
CA ARG A 87 14.26 0.67 -0.97
C ARG A 87 13.96 2.03 -0.34
N LYS A 88 12.71 2.37 -0.03
CA LYS A 88 12.38 3.65 0.60
C LYS A 88 11.55 3.47 1.85
N LEU A 89 11.97 4.13 2.92
CA LEU A 89 11.19 4.31 4.14
C LEU A 89 10.96 5.80 4.39
N LEU A 90 9.85 6.10 5.03
CA LEU A 90 9.50 7.45 5.42
C LEU A 90 9.47 7.55 6.95
N LEU A 91 10.44 8.25 7.51
CA LEU A 91 10.40 8.68 8.91
C LEU A 91 9.50 9.92 9.03
N ARG A 92 8.63 9.91 10.03
CA ARG A 92 7.69 11.01 10.32
C ARG A 92 7.81 11.47 11.76
N GLY A 93 7.41 12.71 12.02
CA GLY A 93 7.39 13.27 13.37
C GLY A 93 8.78 13.66 13.87
N ILE A 94 9.72 13.88 12.95
CA ILE A 94 11.04 14.38 13.30
C ILE A 94 10.90 15.82 13.79
N ASN A 95 11.51 16.14 14.93
CA ASN A 95 11.60 17.53 15.35
C ASN A 95 12.53 18.27 14.35
N PRO A 96 12.08 19.37 13.70
CA PRO A 96 12.87 20.08 12.69
C PRO A 96 14.25 20.56 13.14
N ASN A 97 14.45 20.68 14.46
CA ASN A 97 15.71 21.08 15.08
C ASN A 97 16.66 19.90 15.41
N THR A 98 16.25 18.66 15.13
CA THR A 98 17.09 17.48 15.37
C THR A 98 18.31 17.53 14.46
N ASN A 99 19.50 17.32 15.03
CA ASN A 99 20.73 17.21 14.26
C ASN A 99 20.67 15.97 13.35
N THR A 100 21.09 16.12 12.09
CA THR A 100 21.23 15.03 11.11
C THR A 100 22.04 13.85 11.66
N GLU A 101 23.14 14.08 12.38
CA GLU A 101 23.98 13.01 12.95
C GLU A 101 23.19 12.13 13.95
N MET A 102 22.27 12.71 14.71
CA MET A 102 21.40 11.93 15.61
C MET A 102 20.37 11.09 14.84
N ILE A 103 19.95 11.56 13.66
CA ILE A 103 19.03 10.84 12.79
C ILE A 103 19.76 9.68 12.13
N GLU A 104 20.97 9.89 11.65
CA GLU A 104 21.85 8.84 11.12
C GLU A 104 22.11 7.76 12.17
N LEU A 105 22.53 8.16 13.37
CA LEU A 105 22.76 7.24 14.48
C LEU A 105 21.49 6.43 14.84
N TYR A 106 20.33 7.08 14.87
CA TYR A 106 19.06 6.39 15.11
C TYR A 106 18.73 5.37 14.02
N VAL A 107 18.91 5.73 12.75
CA VAL A 107 18.66 4.86 11.60
C VAL A 107 19.62 3.67 11.62
N GLU A 108 20.91 3.90 11.81
CA GLU A 108 21.93 2.85 11.91
C GLU A 108 21.63 1.88 13.05
N ASN A 109 21.34 2.39 14.25
CA ASN A 109 21.09 1.55 15.42
C ASN A 109 19.77 0.78 15.32
N THR A 110 18.74 1.35 14.69
CA THR A 110 17.42 0.71 14.56
C THR A 110 17.40 -0.30 13.42
N MET A 111 18.09 -0.01 12.32
CA MET A 111 18.01 -0.82 11.10
C MET A 111 19.20 -1.77 10.92
N GLY A 112 20.32 -1.52 11.61
CA GLY A 112 21.57 -2.28 11.45
C GLY A 112 22.16 -2.15 10.04
N LEU A 113 22.04 -0.96 9.44
CA LEU A 113 22.45 -0.67 8.06
C LEU A 113 23.31 0.60 8.04
N GLU A 114 24.36 0.60 7.23
CA GLU A 114 25.27 1.75 7.04
C GLU A 114 25.21 2.33 5.62
N ASP A 115 24.55 1.64 4.67
CA ASP A 115 24.50 2.03 3.26
C ASP A 115 23.11 2.55 2.85
N TYR A 116 22.89 3.84 3.06
CA TYR A 116 21.63 4.53 2.74
C TYR A 116 21.82 6.03 2.48
N ASN A 117 20.81 6.67 1.90
CA ASN A 117 20.74 8.11 1.70
C ASN A 117 19.54 8.69 2.46
N LEU A 118 19.70 9.89 3.03
CA LEU A 118 18.62 10.63 3.70
C LEU A 118 18.19 11.84 2.87
N TYR A 119 16.88 11.98 2.68
CA TYR A 119 16.27 13.13 2.00
C TYR A 119 15.24 13.80 2.91
N PRO A 120 15.62 14.85 3.66
CA PRO A 120 14.69 15.58 4.52
C PRO A 120 13.71 16.42 3.69
N SER A 121 12.48 16.57 4.19
CA SER A 121 11.51 17.52 3.65
C SER A 121 11.98 18.96 3.87
N PRO A 122 11.45 19.94 3.12
CA PRO A 122 11.70 21.36 3.38
C PRO A 122 11.36 21.78 4.82
N GLY A 123 10.34 21.16 5.43
CA GLY A 123 9.94 21.39 6.82
C GLY A 123 10.77 20.63 7.86
N ARG A 124 11.65 19.70 7.43
CA ARG A 124 12.49 18.82 8.27
C ARG A 124 11.72 17.95 9.27
N ASP A 125 10.43 17.78 9.06
CA ASP A 125 9.51 16.96 9.86
C ASP A 125 9.34 15.53 9.30
N LEU A 126 9.77 15.34 8.06
CA LEU A 126 9.71 14.10 7.30
C LEU A 126 11.07 13.81 6.69
N ILE A 127 11.50 12.55 6.69
CA ILE A 127 12.75 12.13 6.04
C ILE A 127 12.49 10.85 5.25
N VAL A 128 12.84 10.88 3.97
CA VAL A 128 12.89 9.67 3.14
C VAL A 128 14.27 9.04 3.30
N ILE A 129 14.31 7.81 3.81
CA ILE A 129 15.51 6.97 3.81
C ILE A 129 15.48 6.15 2.52
N GLN A 130 16.55 6.19 1.73
CA GLN A 130 16.72 5.36 0.54
C GLN A 130 17.87 4.38 0.70
N PHE A 131 17.56 3.08 0.64
CA PHE A 131 18.52 1.98 0.73
C PHE A 131 19.08 1.63 -0.66
N HIS A 132 20.31 1.14 -0.69
CA HIS A 132 20.89 0.57 -1.90
C HIS A 132 20.26 -0.79 -2.24
N GLU A 133 19.96 -1.61 -1.23
CA GLU A 133 19.27 -2.89 -1.37
C GLU A 133 17.82 -2.86 -0.86
N PRO A 134 16.89 -3.64 -1.44
CA PRO A 134 15.52 -3.75 -0.94
C PRO A 134 15.46 -4.29 0.48
N LEU A 135 14.62 -3.68 1.32
CA LEU A 135 14.34 -4.19 2.65
C LEU A 135 13.57 -5.52 2.54
N ALA A 136 14.09 -6.56 3.20
CA ALA A 136 13.33 -7.80 3.38
C ALA A 136 12.07 -7.54 4.21
N THR A 137 10.91 -7.95 3.70
CA THR A 137 9.57 -7.67 4.27
C THR A 137 9.41 -8.09 5.75
N GLY A 138 10.26 -8.98 6.27
CA GLY A 138 10.22 -9.45 7.67
C GLY A 138 11.00 -8.60 8.69
N ARG A 139 11.83 -7.64 8.28
CA ARG A 139 12.64 -6.84 9.23
C ARG A 139 11.89 -5.68 9.87
N LEU A 140 10.81 -5.22 9.26
CA LEU A 140 10.07 -4.04 9.72
C LEU A 140 9.08 -4.33 10.87
N ASN A 141 8.63 -5.57 11.02
CA ASN A 141 7.69 -5.97 12.06
C ASN A 141 8.34 -6.19 13.44
N ALA A 142 9.66 -6.05 13.56
CA ALA A 142 10.38 -6.21 14.83
C ALA A 142 10.54 -4.89 15.60
N TYR A 143 10.15 -3.75 15.02
CA TYR A 143 10.43 -2.42 15.55
C TYR A 143 9.24 -1.44 15.47
N LEU A 144 8.03 -1.94 15.18
CA LEU A 144 6.74 -1.25 15.31
C LEU A 144 5.84 -2.07 16.25
#